data_AF-A0A9J2QAW9-F1
#
_entry.id   AF-A0A9J2QAW9-F1
#
_cell.length_a   1.000
_cell.length_b   1.000
_cell.length_c   1.000
_cell.angle_alpha   90.00
_cell.angle_beta   90.00
_cell.angle_gamma   90.00
#
_symmetry.space_group_name_H-M   'P 1'
#
loop_
_entity.id
_entity.type
_entity.pdbx_description
1 polymer ?
#
loop_
_entity_poly.entity_id
_entity_poly.type
_entity_poly.pdbx_seq_one_letter_code
_entity_poly.pdbx_strand_id
1 'polypeptide(L)'
;MSKKSDASKGSSIVTVRAIQKDKLTEIASQYWATYTCNHRPFDSSIIDKIYNEELLAHFFDQRRIVMLEFSQYLEQYLWPNFDPSQSSVQYVMSIVVMFNEKFRERIPAWRCVISCPQHFAAFFHRVLRLIEVDIVRAQITKIISLSIWTNLLSAQREDLFEANPKLRKYWNKMEAKFAQKNEAEREELQFERSFLWNLLNKFTSTLASLEDDDKDVQIESVHYLERCLELFIDLEALLTTRRFFNALLHASNVITHCTLSPLISSEVGALFCQLLSMLKFYSRFEIDDVTGEPLTDGQMTERHYAHVIKLQKAAFKYFKESMPEFYLLNVSAVDTRKALMKLFDAMNEDDLYKFAEYLHLVDGRDSKTESTCRNKKYLIEMITLQCERRINQLQQLNDQPLYPTEKVIWDENLVPYDQYNGDG
;
A
#
# COMPACT_ATOMS: atom_id res chain seq x y z
N MET A 1 -10.25 -31.32 59.43
CA MET A 1 -9.60 -32.09 58.35
C MET A 1 -10.33 -31.79 57.05
N SER A 2 -9.75 -30.96 56.18
CA SER A 2 -10.26 -30.74 54.83
C SER A 2 -9.04 -30.63 53.91
N LYS A 3 -8.89 -31.59 53.00
CA LYS A 3 -7.78 -31.70 52.05
C LYS A 3 -8.04 -30.72 50.90
N LYS A 4 -7.16 -29.74 50.72
CA LYS A 4 -7.00 -29.01 49.45
C LYS A 4 -6.13 -29.86 48.53
N SER A 5 -6.63 -30.17 47.34
CA SER A 5 -5.89 -30.75 46.23
C SER A 5 -5.19 -29.62 45.46
N ASP A 6 -3.86 -29.63 45.46
CA ASP A 6 -3.03 -28.79 44.60
C ASP A 6 -3.18 -29.22 43.14
N ALA A 7 -3.74 -28.33 42.31
CA ALA A 7 -3.65 -28.42 40.85
C ALA A 7 -2.38 -27.71 40.41
N SER A 8 -1.34 -28.48 40.07
CA SER A 8 -0.10 -27.96 39.51
C SER A 8 -0.33 -27.50 38.06
N LYS A 9 0.01 -26.24 37.79
CA LYS A 9 0.15 -25.70 36.42
C LYS A 9 1.29 -26.47 35.72
N GLY A 10 0.93 -27.29 34.74
CA GLY A 10 1.88 -28.03 33.90
C GLY A 10 2.70 -27.07 33.03
N SER A 11 4.03 -27.23 33.06
CA SER A 11 4.97 -26.40 32.31
C SER A 11 4.88 -26.62 30.80
N SER A 12 5.13 -25.54 30.05
CA SER A 12 5.06 -25.43 28.59
C SER A 12 6.34 -25.93 27.90
N ILE A 13 6.83 -27.12 28.23
CA ILE A 13 8.04 -27.68 27.61
C ILE A 13 7.63 -28.84 26.70
N VAL A 14 7.62 -28.58 25.39
CA VAL A 14 7.44 -29.61 24.36
C VAL A 14 8.73 -30.43 24.31
N THR A 15 8.67 -31.72 24.64
CA THR A 15 9.84 -32.62 24.59
C THR A 15 10.10 -33.10 23.17
N VAL A 16 11.37 -33.24 22.76
CA VAL A 16 11.77 -33.70 21.41
C VAL A 16 11.09 -35.02 20.99
N ARG A 17 10.83 -35.90 21.96
CA ARG A 17 10.12 -37.18 21.75
C ARG A 17 8.62 -37.02 21.47
N ALA A 18 7.99 -35.94 21.94
CA ALA A 18 6.60 -35.62 21.64
C ALA A 18 6.45 -35.00 20.24
N ILE A 19 7.47 -34.28 19.76
CA ILE A 19 7.50 -33.70 18.40
C ILE A 19 7.61 -34.81 17.36
N GLN A 20 8.50 -35.79 17.55
CA GLN A 20 8.72 -36.88 16.59
C GLN A 20 7.53 -37.83 16.37
N LYS A 21 6.54 -37.83 17.28
CA LYS A 21 5.34 -38.68 17.17
C LYS A 21 4.09 -37.91 16.74
N ASP A 22 4.23 -36.60 16.50
CA ASP A 22 3.08 -35.78 16.14
C ASP A 22 2.79 -35.86 14.64
N LYS A 23 1.50 -35.94 14.30
CA LYS A 23 0.99 -36.06 12.93
C LYS A 23 1.49 -34.91 12.04
N LEU A 24 1.61 -33.70 12.59
CA LEU A 24 2.16 -32.54 11.88
C LEU A 24 3.63 -32.70 11.50
N THR A 25 4.44 -33.35 12.35
CA THR A 25 5.87 -33.57 12.09
C THR A 25 6.08 -34.65 11.04
N GLU A 26 5.21 -35.66 11.02
CA GLU A 26 5.18 -36.67 9.94
C GLU A 26 4.78 -36.06 8.60
N ILE A 27 3.75 -35.20 8.57
CA ILE A 27 3.35 -34.48 7.36
C ILE A 27 4.50 -33.56 6.91
N ALA A 28 5.08 -32.78 7.80
CA ALA A 28 6.21 -31.90 7.45
C ALA A 28 7.39 -32.70 6.84
N SER A 29 7.74 -33.83 7.44
CA SER A 29 8.81 -34.73 6.95
C SER A 29 8.53 -35.30 5.54
N GLN A 30 7.26 -35.41 5.16
CA GLN A 30 6.88 -35.94 3.84
C GLN A 30 6.91 -34.88 2.73
N TYR A 31 6.74 -33.59 3.06
CA TYR A 31 6.45 -32.56 2.07
C TYR A 31 7.40 -31.34 2.06
N TRP A 32 7.95 -30.89 3.20
CA TRP A 32 8.75 -29.65 3.20
C TRP A 32 9.86 -29.54 4.25
N ALA A 33 9.95 -30.46 5.21
CA ALA A 33 10.88 -30.31 6.33
C ALA A 33 12.34 -30.35 5.87
N THR A 34 13.13 -29.39 6.35
CA THR A 34 14.54 -29.20 5.96
C THR A 34 15.49 -30.32 6.41
N TYR A 35 15.09 -31.13 7.39
CA TYR A 35 15.85 -32.29 7.87
C TYR A 35 15.56 -33.59 7.09
N THR A 36 14.79 -33.51 6.00
CA THR A 36 14.46 -34.63 5.10
C THR A 36 14.75 -34.26 3.65
N CYS A 37 15.20 -35.23 2.84
CA CYS A 37 15.75 -34.96 1.49
C CYS A 37 14.81 -35.37 0.34
N ASN A 38 13.79 -36.20 0.62
CA ASN A 38 12.89 -36.76 -0.39
C ASN A 38 11.45 -36.30 -0.12
N HIS A 39 11.08 -35.13 -0.64
CA HIS A 39 9.74 -34.58 -0.49
C HIS A 39 8.80 -35.04 -1.61
N ARG A 40 7.53 -35.23 -1.26
CA ARG A 40 6.44 -35.43 -2.22
C ARG A 40 6.13 -34.13 -2.97
N PRO A 41 5.52 -34.22 -4.17
CA PRO A 41 5.09 -33.02 -4.88
C PRO A 41 4.09 -32.20 -4.05
N PHE A 42 4.04 -30.91 -4.33
CA PHE A 42 3.14 -29.97 -3.68
C PHE A 42 1.67 -30.38 -3.86
N ASP A 43 0.89 -30.28 -2.77
CA ASP A 43 -0.53 -30.58 -2.76
C ASP A 43 -1.27 -29.57 -1.88
N SER A 44 -2.05 -28.70 -2.52
CA SER A 44 -2.84 -27.65 -1.87
C SER A 44 -3.89 -28.21 -0.89
N SER A 45 -4.41 -29.42 -1.14
CA SER A 45 -5.45 -30.04 -0.29
C SER A 45 -4.95 -30.36 1.12
N ILE A 46 -3.64 -30.50 1.29
CA ILE A 46 -3.02 -30.76 2.59
C ILE A 46 -3.10 -29.53 3.47
N ILE A 47 -2.98 -28.34 2.89
CA ILE A 47 -3.05 -27.07 3.61
C ILE A 47 -4.46 -26.89 4.17
N ASP A 48 -5.48 -27.21 3.39
CA ASP A 48 -6.87 -27.21 3.83
C ASP A 48 -7.11 -28.22 4.96
N LYS A 49 -6.52 -29.41 4.87
CA LYS A 49 -6.60 -30.44 5.93
C LYS A 49 -5.89 -29.98 7.21
N ILE A 50 -4.67 -29.45 7.11
CA ILE A 50 -3.94 -28.90 8.26
C ILE A 50 -4.76 -27.78 8.90
N TYR A 51 -5.31 -26.87 8.10
CA TYR A 51 -6.11 -25.78 8.64
C TYR A 51 -7.37 -26.27 9.35
N ASN A 52 -8.16 -27.14 8.72
CA ASN A 52 -9.44 -27.58 9.29
C ASN A 52 -9.26 -28.58 10.44
N GLU A 53 -8.39 -29.59 10.28
CA GLU A 53 -8.21 -30.69 11.23
C GLU A 53 -7.23 -30.36 12.37
N GLU A 54 -6.22 -29.53 12.12
CA GLU A 54 -5.14 -29.31 13.10
C GLU A 54 -5.19 -27.89 13.71
N LEU A 55 -5.51 -26.86 12.93
CA LEU A 55 -5.62 -25.49 13.44
C LEU A 55 -7.02 -25.19 13.99
N LEU A 56 -8.06 -25.34 13.17
CA LEU A 56 -9.42 -24.94 13.50
C LEU A 56 -10.06 -25.90 14.51
N ALA A 57 -9.94 -27.22 14.33
CA ALA A 57 -10.47 -28.19 15.27
C ALA A 57 -9.85 -28.11 16.68
N HIS A 58 -8.63 -27.60 16.80
CA HIS A 58 -7.95 -27.36 18.07
C HIS A 58 -8.00 -25.90 18.52
N PHE A 59 -8.91 -25.09 17.95
CA PHE A 59 -9.11 -23.68 18.31
C PHE A 59 -7.81 -22.86 18.33
N PHE A 60 -6.94 -23.09 17.35
CA PHE A 60 -5.64 -22.43 17.21
C PHE A 60 -4.73 -22.63 18.43
N ASP A 61 -4.64 -23.87 18.94
CA ASP A 61 -3.71 -24.23 20.02
C ASP A 61 -2.27 -23.83 19.65
N GLN A 62 -1.68 -23.01 20.51
CA GLN A 62 -0.34 -22.48 20.39
C GLN A 62 0.71 -23.57 20.13
N ARG A 63 0.56 -24.76 20.71
CA ARG A 63 1.52 -25.86 20.51
C ARG A 63 1.57 -26.35 19.06
N ARG A 64 0.42 -26.44 18.39
CA ARG A 64 0.32 -26.88 16.99
C ARG A 64 0.95 -25.85 16.04
N ILE A 65 0.72 -24.57 16.34
CA ILE A 65 1.25 -23.46 15.54
C ILE A 65 2.78 -23.37 15.67
N VAL A 66 3.32 -23.49 16.89
CA VAL A 66 4.78 -23.54 17.13
C VAL A 66 5.43 -24.71 16.38
N MET A 67 4.77 -25.88 16.32
CA MET A 67 5.29 -27.04 15.58
C MET A 67 5.36 -26.79 14.08
N LEU A 68 4.35 -26.13 13.50
CA LEU A 68 4.36 -25.74 12.09
C LEU A 68 5.46 -24.70 11.81
N GLU A 69 5.64 -23.71 12.69
CA GLU A 69 6.70 -22.71 12.58
C GLU A 69 8.09 -23.36 12.63
N PHE A 70 8.33 -24.25 13.59
CA PHE A 70 9.60 -24.99 13.74
C PHE A 70 9.94 -25.81 12.48
N SER A 71 8.93 -26.30 11.77
CA SER A 71 9.09 -27.03 10.52
C SER A 71 9.35 -26.15 9.29
N GLN A 72 9.39 -24.82 9.45
CA GLN A 72 9.47 -23.82 8.37
C GLN A 72 8.32 -23.92 7.36
N TYR A 73 7.10 -24.17 7.85
CA TYR A 73 5.91 -24.33 7.02
C TYR A 73 5.64 -23.12 6.11
N LEU A 74 5.89 -21.90 6.62
CA LEU A 74 5.70 -20.68 5.83
C LEU A 74 6.72 -20.57 4.69
N GLU A 75 8.01 -20.73 5.01
CA GLU A 75 9.10 -20.48 4.08
C GLU A 75 9.28 -21.58 3.04
N GLN A 76 9.02 -22.84 3.39
CA GLN A 76 9.30 -23.99 2.53
C GLN A 76 8.06 -24.51 1.79
N TYR A 77 6.86 -24.29 2.32
CA TYR A 77 5.65 -24.90 1.75
C TYR A 77 4.58 -23.88 1.35
N LEU A 78 4.27 -22.90 2.19
CA LEU A 78 3.18 -21.97 1.91
C LEU A 78 3.57 -20.88 0.91
N TRP A 79 4.62 -20.10 1.21
CA TRP A 79 4.96 -18.89 0.43
C TRP A 79 5.50 -19.18 -0.98
N PRO A 80 6.39 -20.18 -1.19
CA PRO A 80 6.90 -20.48 -2.53
C PRO A 80 5.84 -21.02 -3.49
N ASN A 81 4.83 -21.73 -2.97
CA ASN A 81 3.78 -22.37 -3.76
C ASN A 81 2.45 -21.58 -3.75
N PHE A 82 2.48 -20.33 -3.26
CA PHE A 82 1.26 -19.52 -3.19
C PHE A 82 0.83 -19.08 -4.58
N ASP A 83 -0.36 -19.53 -4.98
CA ASP A 83 -1.01 -19.13 -6.22
C ASP A 83 -2.25 -18.27 -5.91
N PRO A 84 -2.30 -17.00 -6.35
CA PRO A 84 -3.45 -16.12 -6.15
C PRO A 84 -4.76 -16.57 -6.80
N SER A 85 -4.77 -17.45 -7.80
CA SER A 85 -6.00 -17.91 -8.46
C SER A 85 -6.53 -19.18 -7.79
N GLN A 86 -5.64 -20.13 -7.48
CA GLN A 86 -6.01 -21.46 -6.98
C GLN A 86 -6.06 -21.60 -5.45
N SER A 87 -5.42 -20.69 -4.69
CA SER A 87 -5.35 -20.83 -3.23
C SER A 87 -6.73 -20.73 -2.57
N SER A 88 -6.99 -21.55 -1.56
CA SER A 88 -8.22 -21.50 -0.76
C SER A 88 -8.18 -20.39 0.31
N VAL A 89 -9.30 -20.11 0.96
CA VAL A 89 -9.34 -19.21 2.13
C VAL A 89 -8.51 -19.79 3.28
N GLN A 90 -8.55 -21.10 3.47
CA GLN A 90 -7.79 -21.84 4.48
C GLN A 90 -6.28 -21.70 4.25
N TYR A 91 -5.85 -21.63 2.98
CA TYR A 91 -4.46 -21.34 2.62
C TYR A 91 -4.04 -19.95 3.09
N VAL A 92 -4.81 -18.92 2.70
CA VAL A 92 -4.52 -17.52 3.07
C VAL A 92 -4.51 -17.37 4.59
N MET A 93 -5.46 -17.99 5.28
CA MET A 93 -5.52 -17.99 6.74
C MET A 93 -4.36 -18.77 7.37
N SER A 94 -3.91 -19.87 6.78
CA SER A 94 -2.71 -20.60 7.23
C SER A 94 -1.47 -19.71 7.17
N ILE A 95 -1.31 -18.95 6.08
CA ILE A 95 -0.24 -17.95 5.97
C ILE A 95 -0.37 -16.92 7.10
N VAL A 96 -1.56 -16.30 7.27
CA VAL A 96 -1.79 -15.27 8.31
C VAL A 96 -1.46 -15.80 9.71
N VAL A 97 -1.85 -17.05 10.03
CA VAL A 97 -1.54 -17.68 11.33
C VAL A 97 -0.03 -17.83 11.50
N MET A 98 0.70 -18.25 10.47
CA MET A 98 2.17 -18.34 10.54
C MET A 98 2.83 -16.95 10.68
N PHE A 99 2.31 -15.92 10.00
CA PHE A 99 2.79 -14.54 10.22
C PHE A 99 2.59 -14.12 11.68
N ASN A 100 1.39 -14.31 12.22
CA ASN A 100 1.07 -14.00 13.62
C ASN A 100 2.00 -14.71 14.60
N GLU A 101 2.29 -15.97 14.33
CA GLU A 101 3.20 -16.77 15.15
C GLU A 101 4.61 -16.20 15.13
N LYS A 102 5.14 -15.88 13.95
CA LYS A 102 6.47 -15.29 13.81
C LYS A 102 6.57 -13.95 14.52
N PHE A 103 5.53 -13.11 14.47
CA PHE A 103 5.48 -11.90 15.30
C PHE A 103 5.49 -12.21 16.80
N ARG A 104 4.73 -13.21 17.25
CA ARG A 104 4.67 -13.59 18.67
C ARG A 104 6.03 -14.04 19.20
N GLU A 105 6.76 -14.81 18.39
CA GLU A 105 8.11 -15.29 18.72
C GLU A 105 9.22 -14.28 18.36
N ARG A 106 8.85 -13.08 17.89
CA ARG A 106 9.77 -11.99 17.45
C ARG A 106 10.75 -12.43 16.35
N ILE A 107 10.30 -13.35 15.51
CA ILE A 107 11.01 -13.82 14.32
C ILE A 107 10.65 -12.87 13.16
N PRO A 108 11.63 -12.41 12.35
CA PRO A 108 11.37 -11.53 11.21
C PRO A 108 10.44 -12.16 10.15
N ALA A 109 9.13 -11.97 10.28
CA ALA A 109 8.12 -12.58 9.41
C ALA A 109 8.23 -12.12 7.95
N TRP A 110 8.65 -10.88 7.73
CA TRP A 110 8.70 -10.24 6.41
C TRP A 110 9.88 -10.66 5.53
N ARG A 111 10.88 -11.39 6.06
CA ARG A 111 12.05 -11.82 5.27
C ARG A 111 11.65 -12.73 4.10
N CYS A 112 10.67 -13.60 4.30
CA CYS A 112 10.15 -14.47 3.24
C CYS A 112 9.45 -13.67 2.13
N VAL A 113 8.67 -12.65 2.53
CA VAL A 113 7.96 -11.75 1.60
C VAL A 113 8.92 -10.94 0.75
N ILE A 114 9.99 -10.42 1.36
CA ILE A 114 11.01 -9.64 0.64
C ILE A 114 11.75 -10.51 -0.38
N SER A 115 11.92 -11.80 -0.11
CA SER A 115 12.61 -12.73 -1.00
C SER A 115 11.79 -13.05 -2.26
N CYS A 116 10.46 -13.00 -2.18
CA CYS A 116 9.54 -13.19 -3.33
C CYS A 116 8.40 -12.16 -3.29
N PRO A 117 8.66 -10.90 -3.71
CA PRO A 117 7.70 -9.80 -3.58
C PRO A 117 6.54 -9.90 -4.58
N GLN A 118 6.70 -10.67 -5.66
CA GLN A 118 5.70 -10.83 -6.73
C GLN A 118 4.35 -11.37 -6.22
N HIS A 119 4.36 -12.27 -5.25
CA HIS A 119 3.16 -12.86 -4.65
C HIS A 119 2.52 -11.95 -3.61
N PHE A 120 3.25 -10.95 -3.10
CA PHE A 120 2.80 -10.17 -1.94
C PHE A 120 1.56 -9.34 -2.24
N ALA A 121 1.53 -8.65 -3.38
CA ALA A 121 0.41 -7.79 -3.72
C ALA A 121 -0.90 -8.58 -3.83
N ALA A 122 -0.89 -9.71 -4.53
CA ALA A 122 -2.06 -10.56 -4.70
C ALA A 122 -2.45 -11.31 -3.40
N PHE A 123 -1.47 -11.74 -2.59
CA PHE A 123 -1.73 -12.26 -1.24
C PHE A 123 -2.41 -11.20 -0.36
N PHE A 124 -1.86 -9.99 -0.36
CA PHE A 124 -2.35 -8.92 0.49
C PHE A 124 -3.73 -8.43 0.04
N HIS A 125 -4.02 -8.43 -1.27
CA HIS A 125 -5.39 -8.26 -1.80
C HIS A 125 -6.37 -9.27 -1.19
N ARG A 126 -6.03 -10.56 -1.20
CA ARG A 126 -6.86 -11.61 -0.58
C ARG A 126 -7.01 -11.42 0.93
N VAL A 127 -5.97 -10.95 1.61
CA VAL A 127 -6.00 -10.63 3.05
C VAL A 127 -6.90 -9.43 3.32
N LEU A 128 -6.89 -8.39 2.47
CA LEU A 128 -7.79 -7.24 2.58
C LEU A 128 -9.26 -7.64 2.41
N ARG A 129 -9.56 -8.59 1.52
CA ARG A 129 -10.92 -9.19 1.43
C ARG A 129 -11.35 -9.92 2.71
N LEU A 130 -10.40 -10.33 3.55
CA LEU A 130 -10.63 -10.98 4.83
C LEU A 130 -10.49 -10.03 6.03
N ILE A 131 -10.49 -8.71 5.83
CA ILE A 131 -10.32 -7.71 6.92
C ILE A 131 -11.41 -7.78 7.99
N GLU A 132 -12.55 -8.38 7.68
CA GLU A 132 -13.62 -8.63 8.65
C GLU A 132 -13.21 -9.65 9.71
N VAL A 133 -12.26 -10.54 9.41
CA VAL A 133 -11.73 -11.53 10.36
C VAL A 133 -10.86 -10.84 11.40
N ASP A 134 -11.22 -10.94 12.68
CA ASP A 134 -10.57 -10.20 13.78
C ASP A 134 -9.04 -10.39 13.86
N ILE A 135 -8.59 -11.62 13.59
CA ILE A 135 -7.16 -11.98 13.58
C ILE A 135 -6.40 -11.20 12.50
N VAL A 136 -6.99 -11.09 11.30
CA VAL A 136 -6.44 -10.35 10.16
C VAL A 136 -6.47 -8.86 10.45
N ARG A 137 -7.61 -8.35 10.93
CA ARG A 137 -7.80 -6.95 11.32
C ARG A 137 -6.77 -6.48 12.33
N ALA A 138 -6.45 -7.30 13.33
CA ALA A 138 -5.47 -6.97 14.36
C ALA A 138 -4.07 -6.71 13.79
N GLN A 139 -3.66 -7.43 12.73
CA GLN A 139 -2.37 -7.19 12.09
C GLN A 139 -2.42 -6.02 11.10
N ILE A 140 -3.45 -5.97 10.24
CA ILE A 140 -3.57 -4.91 9.25
C ILE A 140 -3.64 -3.54 9.94
N THR A 141 -4.38 -3.43 11.05
CA THR A 141 -4.50 -2.17 11.79
C THR A 141 -3.15 -1.58 12.20
N LYS A 142 -2.13 -2.42 12.43
CA LYS A 142 -0.78 -1.92 12.78
C LYS A 142 -0.12 -1.19 11.60
N ILE A 143 -0.25 -1.73 10.40
CA ILE A 143 0.37 -1.20 9.16
C ILE A 143 -0.45 -0.09 8.49
N ILE A 144 -1.75 0.07 8.82
CA ILE A 144 -2.60 1.15 8.27
C ILE A 144 -2.97 2.22 9.30
N SER A 145 -2.41 2.18 10.51
CA SER A 145 -2.75 3.16 11.55
C SER A 145 -2.15 4.53 11.27
N LEU A 146 -2.59 5.53 12.04
CA LEU A 146 -2.03 6.89 12.06
C LEU A 146 -0.49 6.92 12.17
N SER A 147 0.14 5.85 12.67
CA SER A 147 1.59 5.74 12.81
C SER A 147 2.35 5.85 11.48
N ILE A 148 1.73 5.51 10.35
CA ILE A 148 2.37 5.61 9.02
C ILE A 148 2.71 7.06 8.62
N TRP A 149 2.06 8.04 9.26
CA TRP A 149 2.37 9.46 9.03
C TRP A 149 3.77 9.86 9.50
N THR A 150 4.53 8.97 10.17
CA THR A 150 5.96 9.23 10.47
C THR A 150 6.78 9.46 9.21
N ASN A 151 6.37 8.87 8.08
CA ASN A 151 7.07 9.01 6.81
C ASN A 151 6.70 10.29 6.04
N LEU A 152 5.67 11.03 6.51
CA LEU A 152 5.27 12.30 5.91
C LEU A 152 6.21 13.43 6.33
N LEU A 153 6.34 14.42 5.44
CA LEU A 153 7.02 15.67 5.77
C LEU A 153 6.35 16.32 6.99
N SER A 154 7.16 16.98 7.83
CA SER A 154 6.65 17.69 9.01
C SER A 154 5.58 18.71 8.61
N ALA A 155 5.80 19.47 7.54
CA ALA A 155 4.86 20.44 7.02
C ALA A 155 3.53 19.82 6.55
N GLN A 156 3.58 18.66 5.88
CA GLN A 156 2.37 17.93 5.46
C GLN A 156 1.55 17.44 6.66
N ARG A 157 2.23 16.94 7.71
CA ARG A 157 1.57 16.53 8.95
C ARG A 157 0.88 17.69 9.65
N GLU A 158 1.52 18.85 9.68
CA GLU A 158 0.94 20.05 10.27
C GLU A 158 -0.32 20.50 9.52
N ASP A 159 -0.31 20.53 8.18
CA ASP A 159 -1.49 20.83 7.36
C ASP A 159 -2.66 19.87 7.68
N LEU A 160 -2.38 18.56 7.80
CA LEU A 160 -3.39 17.54 8.16
C LEU A 160 -3.92 17.71 9.59
N PHE A 161 -3.07 18.12 10.53
CA PHE A 161 -3.46 18.37 11.91
C PHE A 161 -4.22 19.68 12.10
N GLU A 162 -3.96 20.69 11.28
CA GLU A 162 -4.75 21.92 11.22
C GLU A 162 -6.17 21.63 10.73
N ALA A 163 -6.29 20.81 9.69
CA ALA A 163 -7.60 20.33 9.22
C ALA A 163 -8.34 19.52 10.30
N ASN A 164 -7.60 18.71 11.08
CA ASN A 164 -8.18 17.84 12.11
C ASN A 164 -7.41 17.88 13.45
N PRO A 165 -7.68 18.86 14.34
CA PRO A 165 -6.93 19.05 15.59
C PRO A 165 -7.02 17.88 16.58
N LYS A 166 -8.07 17.04 16.47
CA LYS A 166 -8.21 15.83 17.30
C LYS A 166 -7.10 14.81 17.02
N LEU A 167 -6.69 14.67 15.75
CA LEU A 167 -5.65 13.72 15.34
C LEU A 167 -4.29 14.08 15.95
N ARG A 168 -3.99 15.37 16.11
CA ARG A 168 -2.77 15.86 16.79
C ARG A 168 -2.66 15.32 18.22
N LYS A 169 -3.77 15.30 18.97
CA LYS A 169 -3.77 14.77 20.35
C LYS A 169 -3.48 13.27 20.37
N TYR A 170 -4.06 12.50 19.44
CA TYR A 170 -3.79 11.07 19.31
C TYR A 170 -2.35 10.79 18.88
N TRP A 171 -1.82 11.58 17.94
CA TRP A 171 -0.43 11.52 17.49
C TRP A 171 0.55 11.71 18.66
N ASN A 172 0.41 12.79 19.42
CA ASN A 172 1.29 13.09 20.55
C ASN A 172 1.25 11.98 21.61
N LYS A 173 0.07 11.40 21.88
CA LYS A 173 -0.08 10.27 22.81
C LYS A 173 0.60 9.00 22.27
N MET A 174 0.52 8.76 20.97
CA MET A 174 1.14 7.60 20.31
C MET A 174 2.66 7.71 20.32
N GLU A 175 3.21 8.89 20.00
CA GLU A 175 4.64 9.16 20.04
C GLU A 175 5.21 9.06 21.47
N ALA A 176 4.49 9.59 22.47
CA ALA A 176 4.87 9.42 23.87
C ALA A 176 4.93 7.95 24.30
N LYS A 177 3.99 7.12 23.82
CA LYS A 177 4.00 5.67 24.07
C LYS A 177 5.14 4.97 23.34
N PHE A 178 5.46 5.37 22.10
CA PHE A 178 6.56 4.82 21.34
C PHE A 178 7.91 5.08 22.03
N ALA A 179 8.09 6.30 22.55
CA ALA A 179 9.27 6.68 23.33
C ALA A 179 9.43 5.88 24.64
N GLN A 180 8.38 5.24 25.16
CA GLN A 180 8.48 4.42 26.38
C GLN A 180 8.82 2.94 26.12
N LYS A 181 8.79 2.49 24.86
CA LYS A 181 9.02 1.08 24.52
C LYS A 181 10.51 0.71 24.47
N ASN A 182 10.77 -0.58 24.63
CA ASN A 182 12.10 -1.20 24.52
C ASN A 182 12.64 -1.12 23.08
N GLU A 183 13.96 -1.16 22.91
CA GLU A 183 14.62 -1.00 21.60
C GLU A 183 14.15 -2.02 20.55
N ALA A 184 14.09 -3.31 20.90
CA ALA A 184 13.60 -4.35 19.99
C ALA A 184 12.14 -4.14 19.57
N GLU A 185 11.29 -3.63 20.46
CA GLU A 185 9.88 -3.33 20.15
C GLU A 185 9.75 -2.07 19.29
N ARG A 186 10.68 -1.13 19.42
CA ARG A 186 10.73 0.06 18.57
C ARG A 186 11.12 -0.29 17.15
N GLU A 187 12.10 -1.16 16.95
CA GLU A 187 12.50 -1.63 15.62
C GLU A 187 11.33 -2.31 14.89
N GLU A 188 10.60 -3.19 15.57
CA GLU A 188 9.42 -3.86 15.01
C GLU A 188 8.33 -2.84 14.61
N LEU A 189 8.00 -1.91 15.50
CA LEU A 189 7.01 -0.86 15.22
C LEU A 189 7.48 0.10 14.14
N GLN A 190 8.77 0.40 14.06
CA GLN A 190 9.34 1.25 13.03
C GLN A 190 9.25 0.57 11.66
N PHE A 191 9.46 -0.74 11.61
CA PHE A 191 9.20 -1.53 10.41
C PHE A 191 7.72 -1.45 10.01
N GLU A 192 6.79 -1.70 10.93
CA GLU A 192 5.34 -1.62 10.66
C GLU A 192 4.93 -0.22 10.16
N ARG A 193 5.48 0.84 10.75
CA ARG A 193 5.24 2.25 10.36
C ARG A 193 5.74 2.58 8.96
N SER A 194 6.87 2.01 8.55
CA SER A 194 7.53 2.31 7.29
C SER A 194 7.20 1.32 6.17
N PHE A 195 6.51 0.22 6.47
CA PHE A 195 6.24 -0.85 5.53
C PHE A 195 5.59 -0.37 4.22
N LEU A 196 4.44 0.33 4.31
CA LEU A 196 3.74 0.83 3.12
C LEU A 196 4.54 1.90 2.38
N TRP A 197 5.29 2.73 3.10
CA TRP A 197 6.16 3.73 2.49
C TRP A 197 7.31 3.08 1.71
N ASN A 198 7.94 2.05 2.28
CA ASN A 198 8.99 1.29 1.63
C ASN A 198 8.45 0.51 0.42
N LEU A 199 7.21 0.03 0.48
CA LEU A 199 6.53 -0.59 -0.66
C LEU A 199 6.30 0.42 -1.80
N LEU A 200 5.82 1.63 -1.50
CA LEU A 200 5.68 2.71 -2.48
C LEU A 200 7.03 3.09 -3.09
N ASN A 201 8.09 3.18 -2.28
CA ASN A 201 9.44 3.48 -2.77
C ASN A 201 10.04 2.34 -3.60
N LYS A 202 9.76 1.08 -3.25
CA LYS A 202 10.19 -0.08 -4.04
C LYS A 202 9.47 -0.11 -5.39
N PHE A 203 8.17 0.23 -5.41
CA PHE A 203 7.41 0.41 -6.63
C PHE A 203 8.03 1.49 -7.53
N THR A 204 8.30 2.69 -7.01
CA THR A 204 8.89 3.78 -7.81
C THR A 204 10.30 3.45 -8.29
N SER A 205 11.11 2.77 -7.48
CA SER A 205 12.44 2.33 -7.88
C SER A 205 12.39 1.27 -8.99
N THR A 206 11.41 0.38 -8.94
CA THR A 206 11.21 -0.65 -9.97
C THR A 206 10.72 -0.02 -11.28
N LEU A 207 9.81 0.96 -11.18
CA LEU A 207 9.37 1.76 -12.33
C LEU A 207 10.55 2.50 -12.97
N ALA A 208 11.38 3.17 -12.19
CA ALA A 208 12.56 3.88 -12.70
C ALA A 208 13.57 2.93 -13.38
N SER A 209 13.73 1.70 -12.87
CA SER A 209 14.64 0.72 -13.48
C SER A 209 14.18 0.20 -14.84
N LEU A 210 12.90 0.38 -15.19
CA LEU A 210 12.34 0.07 -16.50
C LEU A 210 12.49 1.21 -17.51
N GLU A 211 12.87 2.41 -17.06
CA GLU A 211 13.08 3.59 -17.92
C GLU A 211 14.48 3.62 -18.56
N ASP A 212 15.38 2.71 -18.15
CA ASP A 212 16.71 2.58 -18.76
C ASP A 212 16.58 1.89 -20.13
N ASP A 213 16.71 2.68 -21.21
CA ASP A 213 16.55 2.32 -22.64
C ASP A 213 17.34 1.07 -23.13
N ASP A 214 18.28 0.55 -22.35
CA ASP A 214 19.19 -0.54 -22.73
C ASP A 214 18.75 -1.94 -22.26
N LYS A 215 17.58 -2.09 -21.63
CA LYS A 215 17.08 -3.40 -21.16
C LYS A 215 15.74 -3.75 -21.77
N ASP A 216 15.65 -4.98 -22.27
CA ASP A 216 14.36 -5.58 -22.63
C ASP A 216 13.40 -5.48 -21.42
N VAL A 217 12.20 -4.97 -21.66
CA VAL A 217 11.16 -4.83 -20.64
C VAL A 217 10.84 -6.21 -20.08
N GLN A 218 11.23 -6.45 -18.84
CA GLN A 218 10.93 -7.70 -18.15
C GLN A 218 9.44 -7.74 -17.81
N ILE A 219 8.73 -8.70 -18.40
CA ILE A 219 7.29 -8.91 -18.24
C ILE A 219 6.95 -9.09 -16.75
N GLU A 220 7.81 -9.77 -15.99
CA GLU A 220 7.63 -9.99 -14.54
C GLU A 220 7.62 -8.68 -13.74
N SER A 221 8.41 -7.69 -14.17
CA SER A 221 8.44 -6.38 -13.52
C SER A 221 7.18 -5.57 -13.83
N VAL A 222 6.62 -5.70 -15.03
CA VAL A 222 5.35 -5.08 -15.40
C VAL A 222 4.20 -5.67 -14.58
N HIS A 223 4.11 -7.00 -14.51
CA HIS A 223 3.10 -7.66 -13.66
C HIS A 223 3.23 -7.28 -12.19
N TYR A 224 4.45 -7.17 -11.66
CA TYR A 224 4.67 -6.68 -10.30
C TYR A 224 4.07 -5.27 -10.10
N LEU A 225 4.30 -4.35 -11.05
CA LEU A 225 3.74 -3.00 -10.99
C LEU A 225 2.21 -2.99 -11.07
N GLU A 226 1.63 -3.79 -11.96
CA GLU A 226 0.18 -3.92 -12.11
C GLU A 226 -0.47 -4.44 -10.83
N ARG A 227 0.11 -5.47 -10.22
CA ARG A 227 -0.37 -6.02 -8.94
C ARG A 227 -0.20 -5.03 -7.79
N CYS A 228 0.89 -4.28 -7.76
CA CYS A 228 1.05 -3.19 -6.79
C CYS A 228 0.00 -2.08 -6.98
N LEU A 229 -0.33 -1.71 -8.23
CA LEU A 229 -1.40 -0.74 -8.50
C LEU A 229 -2.76 -1.25 -8.06
N GLU A 230 -3.09 -2.51 -8.35
CA GLU A 230 -4.31 -3.17 -7.85
C GLU A 230 -4.39 -3.03 -6.33
N LEU A 231 -3.31 -3.38 -5.63
CA LEU A 231 -3.25 -3.25 -4.18
C LEU A 231 -3.48 -1.80 -3.71
N PHE A 232 -2.86 -0.81 -4.36
CA PHE A 232 -3.05 0.59 -3.98
C PHE A 232 -4.50 1.05 -4.22
N ILE A 233 -5.14 0.55 -5.28
CA ILE A 233 -6.56 0.79 -5.55
C ILE A 233 -7.42 0.22 -4.43
N ASP A 234 -7.19 -1.02 -3.98
CA ASP A 234 -7.99 -1.62 -2.91
C ASP A 234 -7.80 -0.90 -1.56
N LEU A 235 -6.57 -0.50 -1.25
CA LEU A 235 -6.27 0.27 -0.06
C LEU A 235 -7.00 1.62 -0.07
N GLU A 236 -7.10 2.26 -1.23
CA GLU A 236 -7.81 3.53 -1.41
C GLU A 236 -9.33 3.38 -1.49
N ALA A 237 -9.84 2.25 -1.99
CA ALA A 237 -11.26 1.99 -2.17
C ALA A 237 -11.97 1.68 -0.84
N LEU A 238 -11.26 1.11 0.14
CA LEU A 238 -11.81 0.80 1.45
C LEU A 238 -11.51 1.90 2.48
N LEU A 239 -12.54 2.46 3.12
CA LEU A 239 -12.39 3.58 4.06
C LEU A 239 -11.43 3.29 5.23
N THR A 240 -11.44 2.07 5.78
CA THR A 240 -10.62 1.72 6.94
C THR A 240 -9.12 1.78 6.64
N THR A 241 -8.72 1.44 5.42
CA THR A 241 -7.34 1.50 4.93
C THR A 241 -7.00 2.88 4.38
N ARG A 242 -7.93 3.48 3.64
CA ARG A 242 -7.81 4.81 3.03
C ARG A 242 -7.51 5.92 4.03
N ARG A 243 -8.18 5.91 5.18
CA ARG A 243 -8.18 7.00 6.18
C ARG A 243 -6.81 7.63 6.43
N PHE A 244 -5.76 6.82 6.53
CA PHE A 244 -4.39 7.31 6.74
C PHE A 244 -3.50 7.10 5.52
N PHE A 245 -3.80 6.09 4.69
CA PHE A 245 -3.02 5.75 3.50
C PHE A 245 -3.14 6.79 2.39
N ASN A 246 -4.29 7.45 2.21
CA ASN A 246 -4.50 8.47 1.18
C ASN A 246 -3.46 9.60 1.27
N ALA A 247 -3.22 10.12 2.48
CA ALA A 247 -2.17 11.12 2.71
C ALA A 247 -0.77 10.60 2.37
N LEU A 248 -0.49 9.32 2.65
CA LEU A 248 0.78 8.67 2.32
C LEU A 248 0.96 8.52 0.81
N LEU A 249 -0.10 8.14 0.10
CA LEU A 249 -0.10 7.99 -1.35
C LEU A 249 0.21 9.33 -2.05
N HIS A 250 -0.45 10.43 -1.66
CA HIS A 250 -0.15 11.75 -2.21
C HIS A 250 1.28 12.20 -1.89
N ALA A 251 1.75 11.98 -0.66
CA ALA A 251 3.12 12.37 -0.28
C ALA A 251 4.21 11.58 -1.01
N SER A 252 3.94 10.32 -1.36
CA SER A 252 4.87 9.48 -2.13
C SER A 252 5.03 9.92 -3.59
N ASN A 253 4.10 10.74 -4.11
CA ASN A 253 4.07 11.19 -5.50
C ASN A 253 4.08 10.03 -6.54
N VAL A 254 3.62 8.83 -6.15
CA VAL A 254 3.56 7.66 -7.04
C VAL A 254 2.78 7.94 -8.32
N ILE A 255 1.65 8.66 -8.22
CA ILE A 255 0.84 9.02 -9.39
C ILE A 255 1.64 9.89 -10.39
N THR A 256 2.48 10.80 -9.90
CA THR A 256 3.36 11.62 -10.72
C THR A 256 4.40 10.75 -11.44
N HIS A 257 5.05 9.83 -10.72
CA HIS A 257 6.01 8.89 -11.30
C HIS A 257 5.35 8.03 -12.39
N CYS A 258 4.18 7.44 -12.11
CA CYS A 258 3.47 6.64 -13.10
C CYS A 258 3.09 7.47 -14.34
N THR A 259 2.62 8.71 -14.15
CA THR A 259 2.16 9.57 -15.26
C THR A 259 3.28 9.98 -16.21
N LEU A 260 4.51 10.07 -15.71
CA LEU A 260 5.67 10.44 -16.52
C LEU A 260 6.39 9.23 -17.13
N SER A 261 6.03 8.02 -16.71
CA SER A 261 6.67 6.81 -17.17
C SER A 261 6.37 6.54 -18.64
N PRO A 262 7.35 6.08 -19.44
CA PRO A 262 7.15 5.67 -20.82
C PRO A 262 6.18 4.48 -20.96
N LEU A 263 5.96 3.72 -19.87
CA LEU A 263 5.06 2.57 -19.84
C LEU A 263 3.63 2.93 -20.30
N ILE A 264 3.16 4.15 -20.03
CA ILE A 264 1.84 4.64 -20.45
C ILE A 264 1.67 4.66 -21.98
N SER A 265 2.76 4.90 -22.72
CA SER A 265 2.71 4.98 -24.19
C SER A 265 2.97 3.64 -24.87
N SER A 266 3.36 2.61 -24.10
CA SER A 266 3.66 1.28 -24.63
C SER A 266 2.40 0.42 -24.71
N GLU A 267 2.31 -0.45 -25.72
CA GLU A 267 1.20 -1.41 -25.84
C GLU A 267 1.16 -2.40 -24.67
N VAL A 268 2.34 -2.78 -24.14
CA VAL A 268 2.49 -3.67 -22.97
C VAL A 268 1.92 -3.04 -21.70
N GLY A 269 1.93 -1.71 -21.59
CA GLY A 269 1.43 -0.97 -20.43
C GLY A 269 -0.05 -0.59 -20.48
N ALA A 270 -0.85 -1.17 -21.39
CA ALA A 270 -2.26 -0.83 -21.53
C ALA A 270 -3.05 -1.05 -20.22
N LEU A 271 -2.88 -2.22 -19.58
CA LEU A 271 -3.51 -2.55 -18.30
C LEU A 271 -3.00 -1.64 -17.17
N PHE A 272 -1.69 -1.42 -17.09
CA PHE A 272 -1.09 -0.44 -16.18
C PHE A 272 -1.74 0.96 -16.29
N CYS A 273 -2.00 1.43 -17.52
CA CYS A 273 -2.64 2.73 -17.74
C CYS A 273 -4.10 2.76 -17.26
N GLN A 274 -4.84 1.66 -17.45
CA GLN A 274 -6.21 1.52 -16.93
C GLN A 274 -6.22 1.53 -15.40
N LEU A 275 -5.35 0.72 -14.76
CA LEU A 275 -5.20 0.68 -13.30
C LEU A 275 -4.77 2.05 -12.74
N LEU A 276 -3.83 2.75 -13.39
CA LEU A 276 -3.43 4.09 -12.99
C LEU A 276 -4.61 5.08 -13.06
N SER A 277 -5.47 4.96 -14.06
CA SER A 277 -6.67 5.79 -14.18
C SER A 277 -7.66 5.54 -13.04
N MET A 278 -7.83 4.27 -12.64
CA MET A 278 -8.62 3.89 -11.46
C MET A 278 -8.00 4.42 -10.16
N LEU A 279 -6.68 4.33 -10.00
CA LEU A 279 -5.98 4.87 -8.83
C LEU A 279 -6.12 6.40 -8.76
N LYS A 280 -6.03 7.11 -9.90
CA LYS A 280 -6.29 8.55 -9.98
C LYS A 280 -7.71 8.89 -9.54
N PHE A 281 -8.70 8.10 -9.95
CA PHE A 281 -10.09 8.26 -9.52
C PHE A 281 -10.24 8.09 -8.00
N TYR A 282 -9.72 6.99 -7.43
CA TYR A 282 -9.85 6.73 -5.99
C TYR A 282 -9.02 7.68 -5.13
N SER A 283 -7.78 8.03 -5.50
CA SER A 283 -6.95 8.99 -4.73
C SER A 283 -7.65 10.34 -4.52
N ARG A 284 -8.55 10.67 -5.45
CA ARG A 284 -9.39 11.85 -5.49
C ARG A 284 -10.86 11.49 -5.35
N PHE A 285 -11.22 10.51 -4.53
CA PHE A 285 -12.63 10.21 -4.31
C PHE A 285 -13.32 11.30 -3.46
N GLU A 286 -14.61 11.57 -3.68
CA GLU A 286 -15.39 12.63 -3.02
C GLU A 286 -15.88 12.18 -1.63
N ILE A 287 -14.94 11.86 -0.74
CA ILE A 287 -15.20 11.38 0.63
C ILE A 287 -14.29 12.08 1.64
N ASP A 288 -14.79 12.31 2.84
CA ASP A 288 -13.95 12.70 3.97
C ASP A 288 -13.24 11.47 4.56
N ASP A 289 -11.91 11.47 4.57
CA ASP A 289 -11.12 10.31 4.99
C ASP A 289 -11.30 9.97 6.49
N VAL A 290 -11.68 10.95 7.32
CA VAL A 290 -11.84 10.77 8.77
C VAL A 290 -13.26 10.35 9.11
N THR A 291 -14.27 11.13 8.67
CA THR A 291 -15.68 10.88 8.98
C THR A 291 -16.27 9.76 8.12
N GLY A 292 -15.76 9.58 6.90
CA GLY A 292 -16.34 8.66 5.91
C GLY A 292 -17.58 9.20 5.22
N GLU A 293 -17.94 10.47 5.46
CA GLU A 293 -19.10 11.09 4.83
C GLU A 293 -18.76 11.55 3.41
N PRO A 294 -19.70 11.43 2.45
CA PRO A 294 -19.50 11.95 1.10
C PRO A 294 -19.36 13.47 1.13
N LEU A 295 -18.46 13.99 0.32
CA LEU A 295 -18.24 15.43 0.20
C LEU A 295 -19.26 16.03 -0.76
N THR A 296 -19.77 17.20 -0.40
CA THR A 296 -20.64 17.99 -1.28
C THR A 296 -19.82 18.72 -2.34
N ASP A 297 -20.45 19.05 -3.47
CA ASP A 297 -19.82 19.84 -4.56
C ASP A 297 -19.26 21.19 -4.06
N GLY A 298 -19.93 21.82 -3.09
CA GLY A 298 -19.45 23.04 -2.45
C GLY A 298 -18.15 22.84 -1.65
N GLN A 299 -18.08 21.78 -0.83
CA GLN A 299 -16.87 21.43 -0.09
C GLN A 299 -15.72 21.03 -1.02
N MET A 300 -16.04 20.33 -2.13
CA MET A 300 -15.06 19.98 -3.16
C MET A 300 -14.49 21.23 -3.84
N THR A 301 -15.34 22.19 -4.18
CA THR A 301 -14.93 23.48 -4.75
C THR A 301 -14.08 24.29 -3.78
N GLU A 302 -14.44 24.32 -2.49
CA GLU A 302 -13.66 24.99 -1.44
C GLU A 302 -12.26 24.40 -1.30
N ARG A 303 -12.13 23.06 -1.29
CA ARG A 303 -10.83 22.36 -1.25
C ARG A 303 -9.97 22.69 -2.47
N HIS A 304 -10.56 22.68 -3.67
CA HIS A 304 -9.87 23.07 -4.91
C HIS A 304 -9.37 24.52 -4.85
N TYR A 305 -10.24 25.45 -4.42
CA TYR A 305 -9.89 26.86 -4.33
C TYR A 305 -8.79 27.09 -3.29
N ALA A 306 -8.80 26.36 -2.17
CA ALA A 306 -7.73 26.43 -1.18
C ALA A 306 -6.36 26.07 -1.78
N HIS A 307 -6.28 25.02 -2.62
CA HIS A 307 -5.03 24.65 -3.31
C HIS A 307 -4.56 25.73 -4.29
N VAL A 308 -5.46 26.22 -5.16
CA VAL A 308 -5.10 27.25 -6.15
C VAL A 308 -4.73 28.56 -5.47
N ILE A 309 -5.41 28.95 -4.39
CA ILE A 309 -5.07 30.14 -3.61
C ILE A 309 -3.71 29.95 -2.91
N LYS A 310 -3.39 28.76 -2.39
CA LYS A 310 -2.06 28.46 -1.82
C LYS A 310 -0.98 28.64 -2.89
N LEU A 311 -1.23 28.20 -4.13
CA LEU A 311 -0.35 28.40 -5.27
C LEU A 311 -0.19 29.90 -5.64
N GLN A 312 -1.29 30.66 -5.69
CA GLN A 312 -1.25 32.10 -5.96
C GLN A 312 -0.52 32.88 -4.85
N LYS A 313 -0.69 32.48 -3.58
CA LYS A 313 0.06 33.04 -2.44
C LYS A 313 1.55 32.76 -2.56
N ALA A 314 1.94 31.56 -3.01
CA ALA A 314 3.33 31.22 -3.30
C ALA A 314 3.90 32.15 -4.39
N ALA A 315 3.14 32.34 -5.48
CA ALA A 315 3.52 33.23 -6.58
C ALA A 315 3.68 34.67 -6.11
N PHE A 316 2.76 35.19 -5.30
CA PHE A 316 2.85 36.54 -4.75
C PHE A 316 4.06 36.72 -3.82
N LYS A 317 4.37 35.70 -3.00
CA LYS A 317 5.46 35.76 -2.02
C LYS A 317 6.84 35.74 -2.68
N TYR A 318 7.06 34.85 -3.65
CA TYR A 318 8.39 34.63 -4.23
C TYR A 318 8.60 35.29 -5.61
N PHE A 319 7.52 35.56 -6.35
CA PHE A 319 7.56 35.98 -7.76
C PHE A 319 6.71 37.23 -8.00
N LYS A 320 6.73 38.17 -7.05
CA LYS A 320 5.91 39.39 -7.10
C LYS A 320 6.12 40.21 -8.37
N GLU A 321 7.36 40.31 -8.84
CA GLU A 321 7.75 41.06 -10.03
C GLU A 321 7.60 40.24 -11.32
N SER A 322 7.85 38.93 -11.26
CA SER A 322 7.85 38.06 -12.44
C SER A 322 6.46 37.60 -12.89
N MET A 323 5.48 37.51 -11.97
CA MET A 323 4.15 36.96 -12.26
C MET A 323 2.96 37.77 -11.70
N PRO A 324 2.90 39.11 -11.93
CA PRO A 324 1.80 39.94 -11.44
C PRO A 324 0.43 39.53 -11.99
N GLU A 325 0.39 39.09 -13.25
CA GLU A 325 -0.86 38.69 -13.90
C GLU A 325 -1.39 37.37 -13.35
N PHE A 326 -0.54 36.44 -12.93
CA PHE A 326 -0.97 35.11 -12.50
C PHE A 326 -1.69 35.11 -11.14
N TYR A 327 -1.14 35.78 -10.12
CA TYR A 327 -1.73 35.76 -8.77
C TYR A 327 -2.95 36.67 -8.61
N LEU A 328 -3.23 37.54 -9.60
CA LEU A 328 -4.41 38.42 -9.62
C LEU A 328 -5.59 37.82 -10.40
N LEU A 329 -5.36 36.80 -11.21
CA LEU A 329 -6.41 36.16 -12.00
C LEU A 329 -7.38 35.37 -11.12
N ASN A 330 -8.60 35.22 -11.62
CA ASN A 330 -9.60 34.33 -11.04
C ASN A 330 -9.16 32.86 -11.15
N VAL A 331 -9.55 32.06 -10.16
CA VAL A 331 -9.21 30.62 -10.07
C VAL A 331 -9.56 29.88 -11.37
N SER A 332 -10.73 30.14 -11.96
CA SER A 332 -11.19 29.45 -13.17
C SER A 332 -10.38 29.77 -14.44
N ALA A 333 -9.57 30.84 -14.45
CA ALA A 333 -8.69 31.13 -15.58
C ALA A 333 -7.35 30.40 -15.47
N VAL A 334 -6.95 30.01 -14.26
CA VAL A 334 -5.63 29.44 -13.97
C VAL A 334 -5.65 27.95 -13.65
N ASP A 335 -6.79 27.39 -13.27
CA ASP A 335 -6.91 26.02 -12.78
C ASP A 335 -6.93 24.92 -13.86
N THR A 336 -6.89 25.30 -15.14
CA THR A 336 -6.81 24.32 -16.23
C THR A 336 -5.40 23.76 -16.38
N ARG A 337 -5.28 22.45 -16.60
CA ARG A 337 -4.00 21.76 -16.81
C ARG A 337 -3.13 22.42 -17.89
N LYS A 338 -3.74 22.82 -19.02
CA LYS A 338 -3.04 23.50 -20.12
C LYS A 338 -2.49 24.87 -19.71
N ALA A 339 -3.21 25.64 -18.91
CA ALA A 339 -2.75 26.94 -18.42
C ALA A 339 -1.59 26.77 -17.42
N LEU A 340 -1.72 25.83 -16.47
CA LEU A 340 -0.68 25.50 -15.49
C LEU A 340 0.60 25.04 -16.17
N MET A 341 0.53 24.06 -17.08
CA MET A 341 1.71 23.57 -17.79
C MET A 341 2.41 24.69 -18.58
N LYS A 342 1.66 25.53 -19.30
CA LYS A 342 2.23 26.67 -20.05
C LYS A 342 2.96 27.66 -19.14
N LEU A 343 2.42 27.92 -17.94
CA LEU A 343 3.04 28.81 -16.97
C LEU A 343 4.34 28.21 -16.43
N PHE A 344 4.30 26.94 -16.01
CA PHE A 344 5.44 26.28 -15.38
C PHE A 344 6.55 25.93 -16.36
N ASP A 345 6.23 25.65 -17.63
CA ASP A 345 7.23 25.40 -18.69
C ASP A 345 8.15 26.59 -18.95
N ALA A 346 7.67 27.82 -18.73
CA ALA A 346 8.46 29.04 -18.90
C ALA A 346 9.47 29.27 -17.75
N MET A 347 9.34 28.56 -16.63
CA MET A 347 10.13 28.79 -15.41
C MET A 347 11.36 27.88 -15.31
N ASN A 348 12.30 28.30 -14.47
CA ASN A 348 13.51 27.53 -14.14
C ASN A 348 13.22 26.49 -13.06
N GLU A 349 14.04 25.45 -12.99
CA GLU A 349 13.91 24.37 -11.99
C GLU A 349 13.95 24.90 -10.55
N ASP A 350 14.81 25.88 -10.30
CA ASP A 350 14.94 26.49 -8.97
C ASP A 350 13.65 27.16 -8.50
N ASP A 351 12.96 27.80 -9.42
CA ASP A 351 11.74 28.55 -9.13
C ASP A 351 10.56 27.59 -8.96
N LEU A 352 10.51 26.52 -9.76
CA LEU A 352 9.56 25.42 -9.58
C LEU A 352 9.75 24.72 -8.22
N TYR A 353 10.99 24.56 -7.77
CA TYR A 353 11.26 23.99 -6.46
C TYR A 353 10.69 24.84 -5.33
N LYS A 354 10.82 26.18 -5.41
CA LYS A 354 10.25 27.10 -4.40
C LYS A 354 8.73 26.99 -4.32
N PHE A 355 8.06 26.80 -5.46
CA PHE A 355 6.62 26.53 -5.48
C PHE A 355 6.28 25.21 -4.79
N ALA A 356 7.00 24.15 -5.14
CA ALA A 356 6.77 22.83 -4.60
C ALA A 356 7.05 22.76 -3.08
N GLU A 357 8.08 23.45 -2.61
CA GLU A 357 8.41 23.62 -1.19
C GLU A 357 7.29 24.37 -0.45
N TYR A 358 6.80 25.50 -0.98
CA TYR A 358 5.72 26.26 -0.34
C TYR A 358 4.39 25.48 -0.29
N LEU A 359 4.16 24.62 -1.28
CA LEU A 359 3.00 23.72 -1.30
C LEU A 359 3.18 22.50 -0.40
N HIS A 360 4.34 22.32 0.24
CA HIS A 360 4.71 21.16 1.06
C HIS A 360 4.74 19.84 0.28
N LEU A 361 5.13 19.88 -1.01
CA LEU A 361 5.25 18.70 -1.88
C LEU A 361 6.65 18.09 -1.89
N VAL A 362 7.65 18.87 -1.46
CA VAL A 362 9.07 18.48 -1.40
C VAL A 362 9.64 18.96 -0.08
N ASP A 363 10.71 18.30 0.36
CA ASP A 363 11.45 18.72 1.54
C ASP A 363 12.19 20.04 1.30
N GLY A 364 12.55 20.73 2.37
CA GLY A 364 13.38 21.94 2.30
C GLY A 364 14.76 21.61 1.72
N ARG A 365 15.36 22.54 0.96
CA ARG A 365 16.67 22.31 0.32
C ARG A 365 17.80 21.98 1.30
N ASP A 366 17.65 22.38 2.57
CA ASP A 366 18.63 22.15 3.63
C ASP A 366 18.55 20.74 4.26
N SER A 367 17.59 19.93 3.83
CA SER A 367 17.41 18.55 4.28
C SER A 367 18.49 17.63 3.70
N LYS A 368 19.15 16.87 4.57
CA LYS A 368 20.26 15.94 4.24
C LYS A 368 19.82 14.68 3.47
N THR A 369 18.53 14.48 3.27
CA THR A 369 18.05 13.44 2.36
C THR A 369 18.41 13.86 0.95
N GLU A 370 19.27 13.04 0.31
CA GLU A 370 19.75 13.21 -1.06
C GLU A 370 18.69 13.92 -1.90
N SER A 371 19.01 15.18 -2.24
CA SER A 371 18.22 15.99 -3.15
C SER A 371 18.22 15.25 -4.47
N THR A 372 17.24 14.34 -4.65
CA THR A 372 16.93 13.78 -5.96
C THR A 372 16.71 15.00 -6.81
N CYS A 373 17.61 15.23 -7.77
CA CYS A 373 17.56 16.33 -8.71
C CYS A 373 16.26 16.12 -9.49
N ARG A 374 15.15 16.69 -8.99
CA ARG A 374 13.83 16.45 -9.55
C ARG A 374 13.80 17.20 -10.87
N ASN A 375 13.84 16.43 -11.96
CA ASN A 375 13.77 16.93 -13.32
C ASN A 375 12.64 17.96 -13.44
N LYS A 376 12.87 19.07 -14.16
CA LYS A 376 11.85 20.08 -14.46
C LYS A 376 10.46 19.46 -14.75
N LYS A 377 10.39 18.46 -15.63
CA LYS A 377 9.12 17.80 -16.01
C LYS A 377 8.38 17.21 -14.80
N TYR A 378 9.12 16.63 -13.86
CA TYR A 378 8.57 16.05 -12.65
C TYR A 378 7.95 17.09 -11.73
N LEU A 379 8.65 18.21 -11.49
CA LEU A 379 8.14 19.29 -10.65
C LEU A 379 6.87 19.92 -11.24
N ILE A 380 6.85 20.11 -12.57
CA ILE A 380 5.67 20.62 -13.28
C ILE A 380 4.48 19.70 -13.09
N GLU A 381 4.66 18.40 -13.35
CA GLU A 381 3.57 17.43 -13.24
C GLU A 381 3.03 17.35 -11.81
N MET A 382 3.92 17.30 -10.82
CA MET A 382 3.56 17.22 -9.41
C MET A 382 2.72 18.43 -8.95
N ILE A 383 3.14 19.65 -9.28
CA ILE A 383 2.39 20.87 -8.94
C ILE A 383 1.06 20.92 -9.71
N THR A 384 1.09 20.53 -10.99
CA THR A 384 -0.09 20.54 -11.85
C THR A 384 -1.16 19.58 -11.35
N LEU A 385 -0.78 18.35 -10.99
CA LEU A 385 -1.70 17.38 -10.40
C LEU A 385 -2.39 17.94 -9.15
N GLN A 386 -1.68 18.63 -8.27
CA GLN A 386 -2.30 19.16 -7.05
C GLN A 386 -3.33 20.27 -7.30
N CYS A 387 -3.13 21.08 -8.35
CA CYS A 387 -3.88 22.32 -8.57
C CYS A 387 -4.83 22.26 -9.78
N GLU A 388 -4.78 21.20 -10.59
CA GLU A 388 -5.66 21.08 -11.76
C GLU A 388 -7.12 20.90 -11.36
N ARG A 389 -7.99 21.52 -12.15
CA ARG A 389 -9.43 21.36 -12.00
C ARG A 389 -9.84 19.90 -12.18
N ARG A 390 -10.59 19.40 -11.21
CA ARG A 390 -11.21 18.08 -11.28
C ARG A 390 -12.50 18.12 -12.12
N ILE A 391 -12.78 17.01 -12.80
CA ILE A 391 -14.10 16.71 -13.36
C ILE A 391 -14.98 16.17 -12.23
N ASN A 392 -16.21 16.68 -12.12
CA ASN A 392 -17.17 16.21 -11.13
C ASN A 392 -17.55 14.74 -11.45
N GLN A 393 -17.55 13.86 -10.44
CA GLN A 393 -17.82 12.44 -10.65
C GLN A 393 -19.21 12.17 -11.25
N LEU A 394 -20.21 12.94 -10.85
CA LEU A 394 -21.57 12.85 -11.40
C LEU A 394 -21.57 13.23 -12.89
N GLN A 395 -20.81 14.25 -13.27
CA GLN A 395 -20.67 14.64 -14.69
C GLN A 395 -19.97 13.54 -15.47
N GLN A 396 -18.87 12.99 -14.93
CA GLN A 396 -18.17 11.87 -15.55
C GLN A 396 -19.10 10.66 -15.75
N LEU A 397 -19.94 10.35 -14.77
CA LEU A 397 -20.94 9.28 -14.87
C LEU A 397 -22.01 9.58 -15.93
N ASN A 398 -22.48 10.82 -16.00
CA ASN A 398 -23.49 11.23 -16.98
C ASN A 398 -22.95 11.26 -18.42
N ASP A 399 -21.66 11.51 -18.59
CA ASP A 399 -20.98 11.52 -19.88
C ASP A 399 -20.66 10.10 -20.39
N GLN A 400 -20.79 9.06 -19.55
CA GLN A 400 -20.54 7.69 -19.95
C GLN A 400 -21.67 7.14 -20.85
N PRO A 401 -21.34 6.56 -22.02
CA PRO A 401 -22.34 5.94 -22.87
C PRO A 401 -22.94 4.71 -22.18
N LEU A 402 -24.27 4.56 -22.26
CA LEU A 402 -24.98 3.42 -21.67
C LEU A 402 -24.68 2.07 -22.35
N TYR A 403 -24.25 2.10 -23.61
CA TYR A 403 -23.96 0.91 -24.39
C TYR A 403 -22.46 0.81 -24.69
N PRO A 404 -21.90 -0.41 -24.65
CA PRO A 404 -20.49 -0.61 -24.97
C PRO A 404 -20.25 -0.35 -26.45
N THR A 405 -19.09 0.24 -26.74
CA THR A 405 -18.60 0.47 -28.11
C THR A 405 -17.69 -0.69 -28.52
N GLU A 406 -17.38 -0.81 -29.81
CA GLU A 406 -16.45 -1.81 -30.35
C GLU A 406 -15.09 -1.83 -29.64
N LYS A 407 -14.67 -0.69 -29.08
CA LYS A 407 -13.44 -0.56 -28.28
C LYS A 407 -13.54 -1.23 -26.91
N VAL A 408 -14.73 -1.25 -26.30
CA VAL A 408 -14.94 -1.85 -24.98
C VAL A 408 -15.22 -3.34 -25.11
N ILE A 409 -16.00 -3.75 -26.12
CA ILE A 409 -16.42 -5.14 -26.25
C ILE A 409 -15.21 -6.06 -26.50
N TRP A 410 -14.22 -5.60 -27.27
CA TRP A 410 -12.99 -6.36 -27.58
C TRP A 410 -11.80 -6.05 -26.66
N ASP A 411 -11.99 -5.29 -25.58
CA ASP A 411 -10.94 -5.06 -24.59
C ASP A 411 -10.92 -6.21 -23.58
N GLU A 412 -9.95 -7.11 -23.72
CA GLU A 412 -9.80 -8.31 -22.90
C GLU A 412 -9.57 -8.00 -21.41
N ASN A 413 -9.06 -6.81 -21.09
CA ASN A 413 -8.84 -6.38 -19.71
C ASN A 413 -10.14 -6.04 -18.99
N LEU A 414 -11.15 -5.55 -19.72
CA LEU A 414 -12.46 -5.16 -19.19
C LEU A 414 -13.50 -6.27 -19.35
N VAL A 415 -13.46 -6.97 -20.48
CA VAL A 415 -14.37 -8.05 -20.84
C VAL A 415 -13.54 -9.32 -21.08
N PRO A 416 -13.24 -10.09 -20.03
CA PRO A 416 -12.44 -11.30 -20.16
C PRO A 416 -13.19 -12.39 -20.93
N TYR A 417 -12.48 -13.15 -21.77
CA TYR A 417 -13.02 -14.32 -22.45
C TYR A 417 -13.22 -15.50 -21.48
N ASP A 418 -14.00 -16.50 -21.91
CA ASP A 418 -14.27 -17.74 -21.15
C ASP A 418 -12.99 -18.52 -20.74
N GLN A 419 -11.84 -18.22 -21.34
CA GLN A 419 -10.53 -18.81 -21.05
C GLN A 419 -9.70 -18.02 -20.02
N TYR A 420 -10.28 -17.00 -19.37
CA TYR A 420 -9.58 -16.24 -18.34
C TYR A 420 -9.33 -17.10 -17.09
N ASN A 421 -8.05 -17.38 -16.83
CA ASN A 421 -7.62 -18.25 -15.73
C ASN A 421 -7.44 -17.49 -14.39
N GLY A 422 -7.65 -16.18 -14.36
CA GLY A 422 -7.38 -15.36 -13.17
C GLY A 422 -5.93 -14.90 -13.03
N ASP A 423 -5.04 -15.37 -13.91
CA ASP A 423 -3.66 -14.91 -14.00
C ASP A 423 -3.61 -13.62 -14.81
N GLY A 424 -2.93 -12.61 -14.28
CA GLY A 424 -2.66 -11.34 -14.98
C GLY A 424 -1.49 -10.60 -14.38
#